data_AF-A0A936GBQ3-F1
#
_entry.id   AF-A0A936GBQ3-F1
#
_cell.length_a   1.000
_cell.length_b   1.000
_cell.length_c   1.000
_cell.angle_alpha   90.00
_cell.angle_beta   90.00
_cell.angle_gamma   90.00
#
_symmetry.space_group_name_H-M   'P 1'
#
loop_
_entity.id
_entity.type
_entity.pdbx_description
1 polymer ?
#
loop_
_entity_poly.entity_id
_entity_poly.type
_entity_poly.pdbx_seq_one_letter_code
_entity_poly.pdbx_strand_id
1 'polypeptide(L)'
;MSETPTYIGFEEYSEHIPASIPAAVQQATDVSSADAACVAELPEWEQLRQAGSDIRLHTIENMDVYLEQFEDKVKAAGGHVHWAQTAEDANRIVLQIAKEHNVKTVVKSKSMATEEIGLNHFLEKENIQVIETDLGEYIIQLAGTGTIAYQLFSRCISEKKRSPPSSARN
;
A
#
# COMPACT_ATOMS: atom_id res chain seq x y z
N MET A 1 -2.19 -31.59 -6.19
CA MET A 1 -0.90 -31.22 -5.57
C MET A 1 -0.90 -29.71 -5.50
N SER A 2 -1.25 -29.18 -4.33
CA SER A 2 -1.37 -27.75 -4.07
C SER A 2 0.02 -27.15 -3.94
N GLU A 3 0.46 -26.40 -4.94
CA GLU A 3 1.63 -25.54 -4.78
C GLU A 3 1.24 -24.40 -3.83
N THR A 4 1.72 -24.47 -2.59
CA THR A 4 1.71 -23.35 -1.67
C THR A 4 2.48 -22.21 -2.33
N PRO A 5 1.90 -21.00 -2.46
CA PRO A 5 2.65 -19.88 -3.04
C PRO A 5 3.91 -19.65 -2.20
N THR A 6 5.06 -19.57 -2.88
CA THR A 6 6.36 -19.32 -2.26
C THR A 6 6.28 -18.03 -1.47
N TYR A 7 6.38 -18.14 -0.15
CA TYR A 7 6.56 -16.99 0.75
C TYR A 7 7.81 -16.24 0.29
N ILE A 8 7.64 -15.02 -0.22
CA ILE A 8 8.78 -14.17 -0.56
C ILE A 8 9.34 -13.66 0.77
N GLY A 9 10.46 -14.25 1.20
CA GLY A 9 11.10 -13.96 2.47
C GLY A 9 11.50 -12.49 2.59
N PHE A 10 11.27 -11.91 3.77
CA PHE A 10 11.69 -10.55 4.09
C PHE A 10 13.22 -10.40 4.08
N GLU A 11 13.95 -11.51 4.22
CA GLU A 11 15.41 -11.53 4.28
C GLU A 11 16.05 -10.91 3.03
N GLU A 12 15.57 -11.24 1.83
CA GLU A 12 16.12 -10.76 0.56
C GLU A 12 15.90 -9.25 0.36
N TYR A 13 14.88 -8.67 1.00
CA TYR A 13 14.55 -7.24 0.94
C TYR A 13 15.32 -6.38 1.95
N SER A 14 16.04 -7.00 2.89
CA SER A 14 16.69 -6.30 4.00
C SER A 14 18.18 -5.99 3.80
N GLU A 15 18.81 -6.51 2.74
CA GLU A 15 20.26 -6.40 2.50
C GLU A 15 20.80 -4.96 2.47
N HIS A 16 19.97 -3.98 2.11
CA HIS A 16 20.38 -2.58 1.92
C HIS A 16 19.86 -1.66 3.03
N ILE A 17 19.25 -2.22 4.08
CA ILE A 17 18.62 -1.47 5.16
C ILE A 17 19.63 -1.27 6.32
N PRO A 18 19.74 -0.07 6.90
CA PRO A 18 20.55 0.17 8.11
C PRO A 18 20.30 -0.87 9.21
N ALA A 19 21.36 -1.34 9.87
CA ALA A 19 21.30 -2.44 10.86
C ALA A 19 20.33 -2.21 12.04
N SER A 20 19.92 -0.97 12.30
CA SER A 20 18.93 -0.62 13.34
C SER A 20 17.49 -0.97 12.97
N ILE A 21 17.18 -1.16 11.69
CA ILE A 21 15.81 -1.39 11.19
C ILE A 21 15.43 -2.87 11.18
N PRO A 22 16.30 -3.83 10.76
CA PRO A 22 15.98 -5.26 10.83
C PRO A 22 15.52 -5.71 12.21
N ALA A 23 16.13 -5.21 13.29
CA ALA A 23 15.71 -5.55 14.66
C ALA A 23 14.30 -5.04 15.01
N ALA A 24 13.96 -3.81 14.61
CA ALA A 24 12.63 -3.23 14.83
C ALA A 24 11.55 -3.91 13.96
N VAL A 25 11.90 -4.23 12.72
CA VAL A 25 11.04 -4.99 11.80
C VAL A 25 10.83 -6.40 12.33
N GLN A 26 11.87 -7.09 12.80
CA GLN A 26 11.79 -8.46 13.32
C GLN A 26 10.83 -8.55 14.50
N GLN A 27 10.95 -7.62 15.46
CA GLN A 27 10.02 -7.51 16.59
C GLN A 27 8.56 -7.26 16.16
N ALA A 28 8.33 -6.53 15.06
CA ALA A 28 6.99 -6.28 14.52
C ALA A 28 6.47 -7.46 13.67
N THR A 29 7.34 -8.19 12.98
CA THR A 29 7.00 -9.37 12.18
C THR A 29 6.80 -10.63 12.99
N ASP A 30 7.35 -10.72 14.21
CA ASP A 30 7.03 -11.79 15.18
C ASP A 30 5.53 -11.81 15.54
N VAL A 31 4.78 -10.75 15.22
CA VAL A 31 3.32 -10.65 15.36
C VAL A 31 2.57 -11.19 14.12
N SER A 32 3.24 -11.34 12.96
CA SER A 32 2.66 -11.76 11.68
C SER A 32 2.74 -13.26 11.40
N SER A 33 3.42 -14.05 12.23
CA SER A 33 3.11 -15.48 12.34
C SER A 33 1.77 -15.63 13.04
N ALA A 34 0.69 -15.24 12.36
CA ALA A 34 -0.65 -15.70 12.69
C ALA A 34 -0.58 -17.23 12.64
N ASP A 35 -0.47 -17.83 13.82
CA ASP A 35 -0.02 -19.19 13.99
C ASP A 35 -0.84 -20.13 13.11
N ALA A 36 -0.17 -21.05 12.41
CA ALA A 36 -0.85 -22.19 11.80
C ALA A 36 -1.74 -22.93 12.83
N ALA A 37 -1.41 -22.80 14.13
CA ALA A 37 -2.26 -23.21 15.25
C ALA A 37 -3.58 -22.42 15.34
N CYS A 38 -3.56 -21.09 15.22
CA CYS A 38 -4.77 -20.26 15.25
C CYS A 38 -5.68 -20.54 14.03
N VAL A 39 -5.09 -20.80 12.87
CA VAL A 39 -5.82 -21.28 11.69
C VAL A 39 -6.40 -22.69 11.92
N ALA A 40 -5.63 -23.59 12.54
CA ALA A 40 -6.08 -24.95 12.85
C ALA A 40 -7.18 -25.00 13.92
N GLU A 41 -7.28 -23.98 14.78
CA GLU A 41 -8.34 -23.81 15.78
C GLU A 41 -9.69 -23.38 15.15
N LEU A 42 -9.71 -22.99 13.88
CA LEU A 42 -10.90 -22.58 13.12
C LEU A 42 -11.15 -23.58 11.97
N PRO A 43 -11.91 -24.66 12.19
CA PRO A 43 -12.20 -25.67 11.15
C PRO A 43 -12.78 -25.08 9.86
N GLU A 44 -13.55 -24.00 9.96
CA GLU A 44 -14.15 -23.25 8.86
C GLU A 44 -13.24 -22.18 8.22
N TRP A 45 -11.96 -22.09 8.60
CA TRP A 45 -11.03 -21.07 8.11
C TRP A 45 -11.05 -20.87 6.59
N GLU A 46 -11.02 -21.96 5.83
CA GLU A 46 -10.98 -21.89 4.37
C GLU A 46 -12.30 -21.35 3.80
N GLN A 47 -13.43 -21.64 4.44
CA GLN A 47 -14.73 -21.09 4.05
C GLN A 47 -14.81 -19.59 4.34
N LEU A 48 -14.31 -19.15 5.49
CA LEU A 48 -14.23 -17.72 5.85
C LEU A 48 -13.30 -16.96 4.89
N ARG A 49 -12.16 -17.56 4.55
CA ARG A 49 -11.21 -17.01 3.56
C ARG A 49 -11.87 -16.85 2.20
N GLN A 50 -12.61 -17.86 1.74
CA GLN A 50 -13.33 -17.80 0.47
C GLN A 50 -14.44 -16.75 0.51
N ALA A 51 -15.25 -16.72 1.57
CA ALA A 51 -16.29 -15.71 1.74
C ALA A 51 -15.74 -14.28 1.72
N GLY A 52 -14.60 -14.03 2.39
CA GLY A 52 -13.92 -12.74 2.32
C GLY A 52 -13.43 -12.39 0.91
N SER A 53 -12.91 -13.38 0.17
CA SER A 53 -12.53 -13.20 -1.24
C SER A 53 -13.73 -12.84 -2.11
N ASP A 54 -14.85 -13.53 -1.93
CA ASP A 54 -16.08 -13.33 -2.72
C ASP A 54 -16.68 -11.94 -2.43
N ILE A 55 -16.70 -11.51 -1.16
CA ILE A 55 -17.13 -10.16 -0.77
C ILE A 55 -16.25 -9.09 -1.43
N ARG A 56 -14.93 -9.29 -1.41
CA ARG A 56 -14.00 -8.34 -2.05
C ARG A 56 -14.24 -8.25 -3.54
N LEU A 57 -14.41 -9.39 -4.22
CA LEU A 57 -14.67 -9.43 -5.65
C LEU A 57 -16.00 -8.73 -5.99
N HIS A 58 -17.07 -9.07 -5.28
CA HIS A 58 -18.37 -8.42 -5.42
C HIS A 58 -18.29 -6.91 -5.23
N THR A 59 -17.53 -6.44 -4.23
CA THR A 59 -17.34 -5.01 -3.97
C THR A 59 -16.66 -4.30 -5.15
N ILE A 60 -15.65 -4.92 -5.75
CA ILE A 60 -14.95 -4.38 -6.93
C ILE A 60 -15.87 -4.36 -8.16
N GLU A 61 -16.68 -5.40 -8.36
CA GLU A 61 -17.62 -5.50 -9.48
C GLU A 61 -18.76 -4.47 -9.41
N ASN A 62 -19.14 -4.04 -8.21
CA ASN A 62 -20.24 -3.10 -7.95
C ASN A 62 -19.72 -1.77 -7.37
N MET A 63 -18.48 -1.41 -7.74
CA MET A 63 -17.76 -0.30 -7.11
C MET A 63 -18.44 1.05 -7.37
N ASP A 64 -19.09 1.23 -8.52
CA ASP A 64 -19.91 2.40 -8.85
C ASP A 64 -20.98 2.66 -7.78
N VAL A 65 -21.71 1.62 -7.38
CA VAL A 65 -22.76 1.72 -6.36
C VAL A 65 -22.18 1.97 -4.97
N TYR A 66 -21.12 1.26 -4.59
CA TYR A 66 -20.53 1.40 -3.25
C TYR A 66 -19.85 2.74 -3.04
N LEU A 67 -19.28 3.32 -4.09
CA LEU A 67 -18.65 4.63 -4.09
C LEU A 67 -19.66 5.75 -3.83
N GLU A 68 -20.84 5.71 -4.47
CA GLU A 68 -21.94 6.65 -4.19
C GLU A 68 -22.46 6.49 -2.76
N GLN A 69 -22.67 5.25 -2.31
CA GLN A 69 -23.10 4.99 -0.92
C GLN A 69 -22.07 5.50 0.09
N PHE A 70 -20.79 5.32 -0.16
CA PHE A 70 -19.71 5.84 0.68
C PHE A 70 -19.77 7.37 0.74
N GLU A 71 -19.90 8.04 -0.40
CA GLU A 71 -20.02 9.49 -0.47
C GLU A 71 -21.21 10.02 0.33
N ASP A 72 -22.38 9.39 0.20
CA ASP A 72 -23.57 9.76 0.97
C ASP A 72 -23.33 9.66 2.48
N LYS A 73 -22.66 8.60 2.93
CA LYS A 73 -22.32 8.42 4.36
C LYS A 73 -21.32 9.45 4.84
N VAL A 74 -20.28 9.75 4.05
CA VAL A 74 -19.30 10.79 4.38
C VAL A 74 -19.96 12.16 4.48
N LYS A 75 -20.81 12.51 3.51
CA LYS A 75 -21.59 13.77 3.53
C LYS A 75 -22.50 13.85 4.74
N ALA A 76 -23.20 12.76 5.08
CA ALA A 76 -24.06 12.70 6.26
C ALA A 76 -23.28 12.88 7.57
N ALA A 77 -22.02 12.46 7.62
CA ALA A 77 -21.12 12.69 8.74
C ALA A 77 -20.47 14.09 8.74
N GLY A 78 -20.81 14.96 7.77
CA GLY A 78 -20.26 16.30 7.64
C GLY A 78 -18.92 16.37 6.89
N GLY A 79 -18.48 15.27 6.29
CA GLY A 79 -17.31 15.23 5.42
C GLY A 79 -17.62 15.67 3.99
N HIS A 80 -16.57 15.77 3.18
CA HIS A 80 -16.66 16.06 1.75
C HIS A 80 -15.82 15.05 0.97
N VAL A 81 -16.38 14.51 -0.11
CA VAL A 81 -15.68 13.60 -1.02
C VAL A 81 -15.29 14.38 -2.27
N HIS A 82 -14.01 14.34 -2.61
CA HIS A 82 -13.50 14.89 -3.85
C HIS A 82 -13.26 13.78 -4.87
N TRP A 83 -13.93 13.87 -6.01
CA TRP A 83 -13.73 12.95 -7.13
C TRP A 83 -12.61 13.45 -8.05
N ALA A 84 -11.71 12.55 -8.42
CA ALA A 84 -10.62 12.82 -9.34
C ALA A 84 -10.55 11.71 -10.40
N GLN A 85 -10.49 12.10 -11.67
CA GLN A 85 -10.40 11.15 -12.78
C GLN A 85 -8.95 10.75 -13.09
N THR A 86 -7.99 11.61 -12.73
CA THR A 86 -6.57 11.44 -13.03
C THR A 86 -5.71 11.64 -11.78
N ALA A 87 -4.46 11.15 -11.84
CA ALA A 87 -3.45 11.37 -10.81
C ALA A 87 -3.20 12.87 -10.59
N GLU A 88 -3.15 13.65 -11.68
CA GLU A 88 -2.95 15.09 -11.68
C GLU A 88 -4.11 15.82 -10.98
N ASP A 89 -5.35 15.41 -11.26
CA ASP A 89 -6.52 15.98 -10.60
C ASP A 89 -6.52 15.70 -9.10
N ALA A 90 -6.22 14.47 -8.69
CA ALA A 90 -6.14 14.10 -7.28
C ALA A 90 -5.08 14.92 -6.55
N ASN A 91 -3.87 14.99 -7.12
CA ASN A 91 -2.76 15.76 -6.58
C ASN A 91 -3.09 17.26 -6.45
N ARG A 92 -3.71 17.83 -7.50
CA ARG A 92 -4.13 19.25 -7.50
C ARG A 92 -5.18 19.54 -6.43
N ILE A 93 -6.17 18.67 -6.28
CA ILE A 93 -7.22 18.81 -5.25
C ILE A 93 -6.58 18.80 -3.86
N VAL A 94 -5.72 17.81 -3.55
CA VAL A 94 -5.07 17.71 -2.24
C VAL A 94 -4.21 18.95 -1.96
N LEU A 95 -3.43 19.41 -2.94
CA LEU A 95 -2.61 20.61 -2.79
C LEU A 95 -3.45 21.87 -2.58
N GLN A 96 -4.57 22.01 -3.29
CA GLN A 96 -5.48 23.13 -3.13
C GLN A 96 -6.02 23.17 -1.69
N ILE A 97 -6.53 22.05 -1.18
CA ILE A 97 -7.02 21.93 0.20
C ILE A 97 -5.90 22.30 1.19
N ALA A 98 -4.68 21.76 0.99
CA ALA A 98 -3.54 22.06 1.83
C ALA A 98 -3.20 23.57 1.84
N LYS A 99 -3.23 24.23 0.68
CA LYS A 99 -2.98 25.68 0.56
C LYS A 99 -4.08 26.52 1.21
N GLU A 100 -5.35 26.18 0.99
CA GLU A 100 -6.50 26.86 1.59
C GLU A 100 -6.42 26.85 3.12
N HIS A 101 -5.94 25.75 3.70
CA HIS A 101 -5.77 25.58 5.14
C HIS A 101 -4.37 25.95 5.66
N ASN A 102 -3.48 26.49 4.82
CA ASN A 102 -2.09 26.83 5.17
C ASN A 102 -1.33 25.66 5.83
N VAL A 103 -1.59 24.44 5.37
CA VAL A 103 -0.98 23.21 5.88
C VAL A 103 0.50 23.18 5.56
N LYS A 104 1.32 22.86 6.55
CA LYS A 104 2.77 22.64 6.40
C LYS A 104 3.17 21.17 6.53
N THR A 105 2.31 20.37 7.12
CA THR A 105 2.55 18.95 7.38
C THR A 105 1.28 18.15 7.13
N VAL A 106 1.40 17.11 6.31
CA VAL A 106 0.35 16.12 6.05
C VAL A 106 0.76 14.83 6.74
N VAL A 107 -0.14 14.28 7.55
CA VAL A 107 0.02 12.96 8.17
C VAL A 107 -0.93 12.00 7.47
N LYS A 108 -0.42 10.88 6.96
CA LYS A 108 -1.24 9.89 6.25
C LYS A 108 -0.84 8.47 6.61
N SER A 109 -1.77 7.54 6.39
CA SER A 109 -1.49 6.10 6.44
C SER A 109 -0.91 5.59 5.13
N LYS A 110 -0.31 4.39 5.16
CA LYS A 110 0.12 3.67 3.95
C LYS A 110 -1.05 3.53 2.99
N SER A 111 -0.83 3.92 1.74
CA SER A 111 -1.81 3.74 0.67
C SER A 111 -1.09 3.56 -0.65
N MET A 112 -1.31 2.41 -1.30
CA MET A 112 -0.75 2.14 -2.62
C MET A 112 -1.25 3.16 -3.65
N ALA A 113 -2.51 3.60 -3.54
CA ALA A 113 -3.07 4.58 -4.47
C ALA A 113 -2.35 5.94 -4.40
N THR A 114 -1.97 6.41 -3.21
CA THR A 114 -1.23 7.68 -3.08
C THR A 114 0.20 7.57 -3.61
N GLU A 115 0.79 6.37 -3.54
CA GLU A 115 2.11 6.09 -4.11
C GLU A 115 2.07 6.06 -5.64
N GLU A 116 1.08 5.37 -6.22
CA GLU A 116 0.90 5.27 -7.67
C GLU A 116 0.72 6.63 -8.34
N ILE A 117 0.03 7.57 -7.68
CA ILE A 117 -0.14 8.95 -8.18
C ILE A 117 1.03 9.87 -7.78
N GLY A 118 2.02 9.39 -7.03
CA GLY A 118 3.19 10.16 -6.62
C GLY A 118 2.89 11.32 -5.67
N LEU A 119 1.86 11.20 -4.83
CA LEU A 119 1.34 12.31 -4.00
C LEU A 119 2.40 12.91 -3.07
N ASN A 120 3.22 12.07 -2.41
CA ASN A 120 4.21 12.54 -1.44
C ASN A 120 5.22 13.49 -2.12
N HIS A 121 5.82 13.04 -3.22
CA HIS A 121 6.75 13.83 -4.02
C HIS A 121 6.12 15.11 -4.58
N PHE A 122 4.82 15.07 -4.92
CA PHE A 122 4.09 16.23 -5.41
C PHE A 122 3.94 17.31 -4.33
N LEU A 123 3.58 16.93 -3.10
CA LEU A 123 3.43 17.84 -1.97
C LEU A 123 4.77 18.37 -1.45
N GLU A 124 5.81 17.53 -1.42
CA GLU A 124 7.16 17.92 -0.97
C GLU A 124 7.77 19.03 -1.85
N LYS A 125 7.52 19.00 -3.17
CA LYS A 125 7.94 20.08 -4.09
C LYS A 125 7.31 21.43 -3.76
N GLU A 126 6.15 21.41 -3.10
CA GLU A 126 5.42 22.59 -2.66
C GLU A 126 5.78 22.98 -1.21
N ASN A 127 6.85 22.40 -0.64
CA ASN A 127 7.32 22.60 0.74
C ASN A 127 6.33 22.14 1.82
N ILE A 128 5.49 21.14 1.50
CA ILE A 128 4.63 20.48 2.46
C ILE A 128 5.29 19.16 2.87
N GLN A 129 5.56 19.01 4.17
CA GLN A 129 6.12 17.77 4.70
C GLN A 129 5.05 16.69 4.75
N VAL A 130 5.34 15.51 4.22
CA VAL A 130 4.44 14.34 4.33
C VAL A 130 5.03 13.36 5.33
N ILE A 131 4.22 12.84 6.26
CA ILE A 131 4.63 11.87 7.28
C ILE A 131 3.73 10.65 7.21
N GLU A 132 4.33 9.48 7.05
CA GLU A 132 3.62 8.19 7.10
C GLU A 132 3.38 7.75 8.54
N THR A 133 2.20 7.21 8.83
CA THR A 133 1.85 6.65 10.14
C THR A 133 2.06 5.13 10.21
N ASP A 134 2.26 4.48 9.07
CA ASP A 134 2.62 3.06 9.03
C ASP A 134 4.07 2.89 9.49
N LEU A 135 4.31 2.01 10.45
CA LEU A 135 5.63 1.87 11.07
C LEU A 135 6.71 1.49 10.05
N GLY A 136 6.39 0.59 9.12
CA GLY A 136 7.33 0.16 8.09
C GLY A 136 7.72 1.33 7.18
N GLU A 137 6.74 2.06 6.67
CA GLU A 137 6.98 3.23 5.82
C GLU A 137 7.68 4.36 6.57
N TYR A 138 7.32 4.61 7.82
CA TYR A 138 7.94 5.65 8.63
C TYR A 138 9.41 5.35 8.91
N ILE A 139 9.75 4.10 9.22
CA ILE A 139 11.14 3.67 9.43
C ILE A 139 11.99 3.91 8.16
N ILE A 140 11.42 3.64 6.99
CA ILE A 140 12.10 3.82 5.70
C ILE A 140 12.20 5.30 5.32
N GLN A 141 11.18 6.08 5.64
CA GLN A 141 11.21 7.53 5.52
C GLN A 141 12.35 8.12 6.37
N LEU A 142 12.53 7.65 7.61
CA LEU A 142 13.65 8.03 8.48
C LEU A 142 15.02 7.57 7.92
N ALA A 143 15.06 6.43 7.23
CA ALA A 143 16.28 5.93 6.59
C ALA A 143 16.71 6.75 5.36
N GLY A 144 15.85 7.65 4.86
CA GLY A 144 16.14 8.50 3.71
C GLY A 144 16.13 7.77 2.37
N THR A 145 15.65 6.52 2.33
CA THR A 145 15.66 5.67 1.12
C THR A 145 14.40 5.80 0.25
N GLY A 146 13.43 6.64 0.64
CA GLY A 146 12.14 6.76 -0.05
C GLY A 146 11.25 5.52 0.16
N THR A 147 9.94 5.69 0.07
CA THR A 147 8.90 4.70 0.40
C THR A 147 9.17 3.30 -0.19
N ILE A 148 9.03 2.21 0.60
CA ILE A 148 9.30 0.82 0.15
C ILE A 148 8.47 0.42 -1.06
N ALA A 149 7.22 0.90 -1.09
CA ALA A 149 6.29 0.60 -2.17
C ALA A 149 6.81 1.06 -3.54
N TYR A 150 7.42 2.24 -3.62
CA TYR A 150 7.97 2.76 -4.87
C TYR A 150 9.18 1.95 -5.35
N GLN A 151 10.05 1.51 -4.44
CA GLN A 151 11.19 0.67 -4.79
C GLN A 151 10.77 -0.71 -5.28
N LEU A 152 9.81 -1.35 -4.59
CA LEU A 152 9.27 -2.66 -4.96
C LEU A 152 8.54 -2.60 -6.31
N PHE A 153 7.66 -1.60 -6.51
CA PHE A 153 6.89 -1.46 -7.74
C PHE A 153 7.77 -1.11 -8.94
N SER A 154 8.70 -0.17 -8.78
CA SER A 154 9.62 0.24 -9.85
C SER A 154 10.53 -0.92 -10.29
N ARG A 155 10.96 -1.75 -9.33
CA ARG A 155 11.76 -2.96 -9.62
C ARG A 155 10.93 -4.06 -10.29
N CYS A 156 9.70 -4.33 -9.84
CA CYS A 156 8.79 -5.27 -10.50
C CYS A 156 8.45 -4.88 -11.95
N ILE A 157 8.23 -3.58 -12.22
CA ILE A 157 8.05 -3.10 -13.61
C ILE A 157 9.35 -3.27 -14.42
N SER A 158 10.52 -3.04 -13.82
CA SER A 158 11.81 -3.25 -14.49
C SER A 158 12.07 -4.72 -14.82
N GLU A 159 11.65 -5.64 -13.94
CA GLU A 159 11.82 -7.08 -14.10
C GLU A 159 10.86 -7.66 -15.14
N LYS A 160 9.62 -7.15 -15.24
CA LYS A 160 8.70 -7.50 -16.34
C LYS A 160 9.18 -7.05 -17.73
N LYS A 161 10.11 -6.09 -17.83
CA LYS A 161 10.73 -5.66 -19.10
C LYS A 161 11.96 -6.49 -19.49
N ARG A 162 12.44 -7.41 -18.65
CA ARG A 162 13.45 -8.39 -19.05
C ARG A 162 12.77 -9.54 -19.80
N SER A 163 12.92 -9.55 -21.12
CA SER A 163 12.52 -10.68 -21.97
C SER A 163 13.07 -12.01 -21.42
N PRO A 164 12.35 -13.14 -21.57
CA PRO A 164 12.86 -14.43 -21.12
C PRO A 164 14.19 -14.77 -21.81
N PRO A 165 15.11 -15.47 -21.14
CA PRO A 165 16.37 -15.89 -21.75
C PRO A 165 16.09 -16.76 -22.98
N SER A 166 16.71 -16.38 -24.10
CA SER A 166 16.72 -17.16 -25.34
C SER A 166 17.45 -18.49 -25.10
N SER A 167 16.71 -19.54 -24.75
CA SER A 167 17.23 -20.91 -24.79
C SER A 167 16.21 -21.88 -25.39
N ALA A 168 16.23 -21.97 -26.72
CA ALA A 168 15.91 -23.18 -27.49
C ALA A 168 15.99 -22.86 -29.00
N ARG A 169 17.16 -23.05 -29.60
CA ARG A 169 17.24 -23.51 -30.99
C ARG A 169 18.60 -24.17 -31.25
N ASN A 170 18.48 -25.48 -31.45
CA ASN A 170 19.44 -26.51 -31.89
C ASN A 170 20.36 -27.09 -30.83
#